data_AF-A0A7V3M491-F1
#
_entry.id   AF-A0A7V3M491-F1
#
_cell.length_a   1.000
_cell.length_b   1.000
_cell.length_c   1.000
_cell.angle_alpha   90.00
_cell.angle_beta   90.00
_cell.angle_gamma   90.00
#
_symmetry.space_group_name_H-M   'P 1'
#
loop_
_entity.id
_entity.type
_entity.pdbx_description
1 polymer ?
#
loop_
_entity_poly.entity_id
_entity_poly.type
_entity_poly.pdbx_seq_one_letter_code
_entity_poly.pdbx_strand_id
1 'polypeptide(L)'
;MPPCSLHNLLFFVTVAVMLLMMSGVAEHDGKFSVVAYKFLNNFITMPLLLVSFLAGVLLVLFGLYSALFKEGTNGIWFSGIGTVITVTTLLLLIGFNDTAIYPSLSDLQSSLSIHNASGSHYTLTAMSYVSLMVPFVLGYIWLVWRSMDREKITIEEIEADSHHY
;
A
#
# COMPACT_ATOMS: atom_id res chain seq x y z
N MET A 1 9.61 11.86 24.13
CA MET A 1 9.27 11.02 22.96
C MET A 1 8.90 9.63 23.45
N PRO A 2 7.71 9.08 23.13
CA PRO A 2 7.50 7.66 23.37
C PRO A 2 8.45 6.88 22.45
N PRO A 3 9.35 6.04 23.00
CA PRO A 3 10.44 5.40 22.27
C PRO A 3 9.97 4.55 21.07
N CYS A 4 8.71 4.07 21.11
CA CYS A 4 8.14 3.22 20.06
C CYS A 4 7.92 3.93 18.71
N SER A 5 7.64 5.24 18.71
CA SER A 5 7.33 5.97 17.45
C SER A 5 8.57 6.26 16.60
N LEU A 6 9.71 6.52 17.26
CA LEU A 6 10.98 6.81 16.60
C LEU A 6 11.53 5.58 15.87
N HIS A 7 11.39 4.40 16.47
CA HIS A 7 11.85 3.14 15.89
C HIS A 7 11.14 2.82 14.56
N ASN A 8 9.82 3.00 14.50
CA ASN A 8 9.04 2.75 13.27
C ASN A 8 9.43 3.71 12.15
N LEU A 9 9.70 4.98 12.46
CA LEU A 9 10.16 5.95 11.46
C LEU A 9 11.55 5.60 10.92
N LEU A 10 12.48 5.24 11.81
CA LEU A 10 13.82 4.77 11.42
C LEU A 10 13.73 3.54 10.53
N PHE A 11 12.90 2.56 10.90
CA PHE A 11 12.65 1.37 10.09
C PHE A 11 12.10 1.75 8.71
N PHE A 12 11.07 2.60 8.66
CA PHE A 12 10.48 3.05 7.40
C PHE A 12 11.48 3.74 6.49
N VAL A 13 12.25 4.71 7.01
CA VAL A 13 13.26 5.43 6.22
C VAL A 13 14.36 4.48 5.74
N THR A 14 14.80 3.55 6.58
CA THR A 14 15.83 2.56 6.20
C THR A 14 15.33 1.68 5.06
N VAL A 15 14.10 1.16 5.16
CA VAL A 15 13.49 0.33 4.11
C VAL A 15 13.27 1.14 2.83
N ALA A 16 12.79 2.39 2.93
CA ALA A 16 12.58 3.25 1.78
C ALA A 16 13.89 3.54 1.03
N VAL A 17 14.96 3.88 1.75
CA VAL A 17 16.29 4.11 1.15
C VAL A 17 16.84 2.82 0.55
N MET A 18 16.73 1.69 1.25
CA MET A 18 17.15 0.39 0.72
C MET A 18 16.42 0.06 -0.59
N LEU A 19 15.11 0.32 -0.66
CA LEU A 19 14.29 0.07 -1.84
C LEU A 19 14.71 0.98 -3.02
N LEU A 20 14.98 2.26 -2.78
CA LEU A 20 15.46 3.19 -3.81
C LEU A 20 16.84 2.79 -4.36
N MET A 21 17.70 2.24 -3.50
CA MET A 21 19.05 1.81 -3.87
C MET A 21 19.09 0.41 -4.52
N MET A 22 17.98 -0.34 -4.48
CA MET A 22 17.93 -1.71 -4.96
C MET A 22 17.99 -1.78 -6.49
N SER A 23 18.75 -2.74 -7.01
CA SER A 23 18.66 -3.13 -8.42
C SER A 23 17.38 -3.92 -8.67
N GLY A 24 16.83 -3.79 -9.86
CA GLY A 24 15.62 -4.51 -10.28
C GLY A 24 15.79 -5.11 -11.66
N VAL A 25 14.96 -6.09 -11.98
CA VAL A 25 14.93 -6.67 -13.33
C VAL A 25 13.90 -5.90 -14.15
N ALA A 26 14.34 -5.33 -15.26
CA ALA A 26 13.49 -4.64 -16.22
C ALA A 26 13.29 -5.51 -17.47
N GLU A 27 12.08 -5.45 -18.02
CA GLU A 27 11.78 -5.99 -19.33
C GLU A 27 11.98 -4.91 -20.40
N HIS A 28 12.68 -5.23 -21.48
CA HIS A 28 12.76 -4.38 -22.67
C HIS A 28 12.64 -5.27 -23.91
N ASP A 29 11.61 -5.04 -24.73
CA ASP A 29 11.33 -5.82 -25.94
C ASP A 29 11.34 -7.34 -25.73
N GLY A 30 10.72 -7.81 -24.64
CA GLY A 30 10.63 -9.23 -24.29
C GLY A 30 11.93 -9.85 -23.76
N LYS A 31 12.96 -9.03 -23.48
CA LYS A 31 14.20 -9.47 -22.83
C LYS A 31 14.31 -8.88 -21.43
N PHE A 32 14.67 -9.74 -20.49
CA PHE A 32 14.91 -9.32 -19.11
C PHE A 32 16.38 -8.95 -18.89
N SER A 33 16.60 -7.80 -18.26
CA SER A 33 17.94 -7.31 -17.91
C SER A 33 17.95 -6.69 -16.51
N VAL A 34 19.09 -6.77 -15.82
CA VAL A 34 19.25 -6.18 -14.48
C VAL A 34 19.61 -4.71 -14.64
N VAL A 35 18.80 -3.83 -14.05
CA VAL A 35 19.00 -2.37 -14.06
C VAL A 35 19.31 -1.91 -12.63
N ALA A 36 20.42 -1.20 -12.48
CA ALA A 36 20.79 -0.58 -11.21
C ALA A 36 19.80 0.56 -10.88
N TYR A 37 19.48 0.73 -9.59
CA TYR A 37 18.57 1.79 -9.11
C TYR A 37 17.22 1.81 -9.82
N LYS A 38 16.66 0.64 -10.15
CA LYS A 38 15.43 0.53 -10.96
C LYS A 38 14.25 1.27 -10.31
N PHE A 39 14.04 1.13 -9.01
CA PHE A 39 12.92 1.77 -8.32
C PHE A 39 13.07 3.30 -8.24
N LEU A 40 14.30 3.80 -8.09
CA LEU A 40 14.57 5.23 -8.18
C LEU A 40 14.27 5.76 -9.60
N ASN A 41 14.71 5.05 -10.63
CA ASN A 41 14.41 5.39 -12.02
C ASN A 41 12.89 5.34 -12.29
N ASN A 42 12.16 4.37 -11.73
CA ASN A 42 10.70 4.29 -11.85
C ASN A 42 10.02 5.54 -11.28
N PHE A 43 10.49 6.08 -10.15
CA PHE A 43 9.97 7.33 -9.60
C PHE A 43 10.24 8.56 -10.49
N ILE A 44 11.39 8.61 -11.15
CA ILE A 44 11.75 9.70 -12.06
C ILE A 44 10.90 9.63 -13.34
N THR A 45 10.71 8.42 -13.88
CA THR A 45 9.90 8.21 -15.10
C THR A 45 8.40 8.41 -14.84
N MET A 46 7.91 8.07 -13.64
CA MET A 46 6.51 8.20 -13.25
C MET A 46 6.34 9.25 -12.13
N PRO A 47 6.36 10.56 -12.46
CA PRO A 47 6.32 11.63 -11.47
C PRO A 47 5.06 11.60 -10.62
N LEU A 48 3.95 11.05 -11.13
CA LEU A 48 2.71 10.89 -10.38
C LEU A 48 2.90 10.00 -9.13
N LEU A 49 3.65 8.88 -9.26
CA LEU A 49 3.94 7.99 -8.14
C LEU A 49 4.86 8.68 -7.13
N LEU A 50 5.81 9.49 -7.59
CA LEU A 50 6.68 10.25 -6.70
C LEU A 50 5.86 11.26 -5.87
N VAL A 51 4.95 11.99 -6.50
CA VAL A 51 4.07 12.94 -5.82
C VAL A 51 3.15 12.24 -4.82
N SER A 52 2.54 11.11 -5.19
CA SER A 52 1.66 10.37 -4.27
C SER A 52 2.42 9.78 -3.09
N PHE A 53 3.64 9.28 -3.31
CA PHE A 53 4.51 8.78 -2.24
C PHE A 53 4.86 9.90 -1.25
N LEU A 54 5.32 11.05 -1.75
CA LEU A 54 5.65 12.20 -0.89
C LEU A 54 4.43 12.73 -0.14
N ALA A 55 3.28 12.84 -0.80
CA ALA A 55 2.03 13.24 -0.16
C ALA A 55 1.61 12.27 0.96
N GLY A 56 1.71 10.96 0.72
CA GLY A 56 1.43 9.93 1.72
C GLY A 56 2.36 10.04 2.93
N VAL A 57 3.67 10.17 2.71
CA VAL A 57 4.67 10.32 3.78
C VAL A 57 4.44 11.59 4.58
N LEU A 58 4.15 12.72 3.91
CA LEU A 58 3.84 13.99 4.59
C LEU A 58 2.59 13.88 5.46
N LEU A 59 1.55 13.19 5.00
CA LEU A 59 0.33 12.95 5.79
C LEU A 59 0.60 12.09 7.03
N VAL A 60 1.44 11.04 6.92
CA VAL A 60 1.84 10.21 8.06
C VAL A 60 2.64 11.02 9.07
N LEU A 61 3.62 11.81 8.62
CA LEU A 61 4.42 12.69 9.48
C LEU A 61 3.56 13.75 10.15
N PHE A 62 2.58 14.32 9.42
CA PHE A 62 1.62 15.27 9.98
C PHE A 62 0.70 14.62 11.02
N GLY A 63 0.21 13.41 10.75
CA GLY A 63 -0.58 12.63 11.70
C GLY A 63 0.19 12.34 12.99
N LEU A 64 1.48 11.97 12.86
CA LEU A 64 2.38 11.76 14.00
C LEU A 64 2.63 13.06 14.78
N TYR A 65 2.91 14.16 14.08
CA TYR A 65 3.09 15.47 14.70
C TYR A 65 1.83 15.91 15.46
N SER A 66 0.66 15.78 14.82
CA SER A 66 -0.61 16.12 15.46
C SER A 66 -0.87 15.26 16.69
N ALA A 67 -0.58 13.96 16.65
CA ALA A 67 -0.78 13.07 17.80
C ALA A 67 0.17 13.37 18.97
N LEU A 68 1.37 13.90 18.70
CA LEU A 68 2.37 14.21 19.73
C LEU A 68 2.17 15.59 20.37
N PHE A 69 1.73 16.59 19.61
CA PHE A 69 1.63 17.98 20.07
C PHE A 69 0.21 18.46 20.35
N LYS A 70 -0.80 17.81 19.76
CA LYS A 70 -2.21 18.06 20.07
C LYS A 70 -2.74 16.79 20.72
N GLU A 71 -3.25 16.87 21.94
CA GLU A 71 -3.89 15.76 22.68
C GLU A 71 -5.20 15.26 21.99
N GLY A 72 -5.41 15.58 20.71
CA GLY A 72 -6.59 15.19 19.94
C GLY A 72 -6.43 13.82 19.30
N THR A 73 -7.49 13.00 19.41
CA THR A 73 -7.61 11.66 18.82
C THR A 73 -7.67 11.65 17.28
N ASN A 74 -7.73 12.80 16.63
CA ASN A 74 -7.89 12.93 15.18
C ASN A 74 -6.61 12.61 14.37
N GLY A 75 -5.45 12.43 15.02
CA GLY A 75 -4.20 12.07 14.34
C GLY A 75 -4.27 10.76 13.55
N ILE A 76 -5.15 9.84 13.97
CA ILE A 76 -5.38 8.54 13.32
C ILE A 76 -5.93 8.71 11.89
N TRP A 77 -6.80 9.69 11.65
CA TRP A 77 -7.39 9.90 10.32
C TRP A 77 -6.35 10.32 9.29
N PHE A 78 -5.44 11.23 9.65
CA PHE A 78 -4.35 11.67 8.76
C PHE A 78 -3.31 10.57 8.56
N SER A 79 -2.90 9.90 9.65
CA SER A 79 -1.93 8.82 9.59
C SER A 79 -2.46 7.60 8.81
N GLY A 80 -3.73 7.25 9.00
CA GLY A 80 -4.38 6.12 8.31
C GLY A 80 -4.44 6.34 6.81
N ILE A 81 -4.99 7.48 6.36
CA ILE A 81 -5.07 7.80 4.92
C ILE A 81 -3.66 7.89 4.31
N GLY A 82 -2.72 8.56 5.00
CA GLY A 82 -1.33 8.67 4.54
C GLY A 82 -0.65 7.31 4.38
N THR A 83 -0.89 6.38 5.31
CA THR A 83 -0.35 5.02 5.25
C THR A 83 -0.88 4.27 4.04
N VAL A 84 -2.20 4.30 3.79
CA VAL A 84 -2.82 3.65 2.62
C VAL A 84 -2.20 4.18 1.33
N ILE A 85 -2.12 5.51 1.17
CA ILE A 85 -1.53 6.14 -0.03
C ILE A 85 -0.06 5.71 -0.21
N THR A 86 0.73 5.73 0.86
CA THR A 86 2.15 5.38 0.82
C THR A 86 2.35 3.91 0.42
N VAL A 87 1.63 2.99 1.05
CA VAL A 87 1.73 1.55 0.78
C VAL A 87 1.24 1.24 -0.62
N THR A 88 0.08 1.77 -1.04
CA THR A 88 -0.41 1.59 -2.41
C THR A 88 0.59 2.10 -3.43
N THR A 89 1.21 3.27 -3.20
CA THR A 89 2.22 3.81 -4.11
C THR A 89 3.46 2.91 -4.21
N LEU A 90 3.94 2.37 -3.08
CA LEU A 90 5.06 1.43 -3.08
C LEU A 90 4.73 0.13 -3.84
N LEU A 91 3.52 -0.40 -3.68
CA LEU A 91 3.08 -1.59 -4.41
C LEU A 91 3.01 -1.33 -5.92
N LEU A 92 2.48 -0.16 -6.33
CA LEU A 92 2.44 0.23 -7.73
C LEU A 92 3.84 0.42 -8.33
N LEU A 93 4.77 1.00 -7.56
CA LEU A 93 6.16 1.20 -7.99
C LEU A 93 6.87 -0.11 -8.35
N ILE A 94 6.57 -1.19 -7.62
CA ILE A 94 7.20 -2.51 -7.83
C ILE A 94 6.62 -3.20 -9.07
N GLY A 95 5.34 -2.98 -9.39
CA GLY A 95 4.66 -3.65 -10.50
C GLY A 95 4.66 -2.87 -11.83
N PHE A 96 4.83 -1.55 -11.80
CA PHE A 96 4.75 -0.70 -13.00
C PHE A 96 6.12 -0.36 -13.61
N ASN A 97 6.08 0.24 -14.81
CA ASN A 97 7.26 0.67 -15.58
C ASN A 97 8.18 -0.47 -16.04
N ASP A 98 7.59 -1.48 -16.70
CA ASP A 98 8.29 -2.63 -17.29
C ASP A 98 9.21 -3.34 -16.27
N THR A 99 8.72 -3.49 -15.05
CA THR A 99 9.43 -4.17 -13.96
C THR A 99 8.97 -5.62 -13.89
N ALA A 100 9.92 -6.56 -13.79
CA ALA A 100 9.58 -7.96 -13.55
C ALA A 100 9.04 -8.12 -12.13
N ILE A 101 7.80 -8.57 -12.01
CA ILE A 101 7.11 -8.80 -10.73
C ILE A 101 7.75 -9.99 -10.01
N TYR A 102 8.17 -11.01 -10.76
CA TYR A 102 8.82 -12.20 -10.19
C TYR A 102 10.07 -12.55 -10.99
N PRO A 103 11.25 -12.00 -10.61
CA PRO A 103 12.50 -12.30 -11.30
C PRO A 103 12.98 -13.71 -10.97
N SER A 104 13.38 -14.45 -12.01
CA SER A 104 13.95 -15.79 -11.86
C SER A 104 15.46 -15.70 -11.56
N LEU A 105 15.94 -16.50 -10.59
CA LEU A 105 17.34 -16.54 -10.18
C LEU A 105 18.20 -17.48 -11.04
N SER A 106 17.59 -18.47 -11.69
CA SER A 106 18.29 -19.47 -12.50
C SER A 106 18.46 -19.05 -13.96
N ASP A 107 17.41 -18.44 -14.53
CA ASP A 107 17.42 -17.87 -15.87
C ASP A 107 16.59 -16.60 -15.88
N LEU A 108 17.27 -15.46 -16.09
CA LEU A 108 16.63 -14.14 -16.11
C LEU A 108 15.54 -14.05 -17.19
N GLN A 109 15.67 -14.75 -18.32
CA GLN A 109 14.67 -14.68 -19.39
C GLN A 109 13.35 -15.37 -19.04
N SER A 110 13.37 -16.25 -18.04
CA SER A 110 12.17 -16.90 -17.50
C SER A 110 11.48 -16.06 -16.41
N SER A 111 11.80 -14.77 -16.29
CA SER A 111 11.17 -13.87 -15.31
C SER A 111 9.73 -13.54 -15.69
N LEU A 112 8.90 -13.26 -14.68
CA LEU A 112 7.49 -12.93 -14.88
C LEU A 112 7.26 -11.43 -14.79
N SER A 113 6.59 -10.89 -15.81
CA SER A 113 6.13 -9.51 -15.89
C SER A 113 4.62 -9.47 -16.08
N ILE A 114 4.05 -8.26 -16.07
CA ILE A 114 2.62 -8.09 -16.30
C ILE A 114 2.20 -8.55 -17.72
N HIS A 115 3.11 -8.53 -18.68
CA HIS A 115 2.80 -8.89 -20.07
C HIS A 115 2.73 -10.41 -20.28
N ASN A 116 3.57 -11.18 -19.60
CA ASN A 116 3.64 -12.63 -19.77
C ASN A 116 2.82 -13.42 -18.73
N ALA A 117 2.53 -12.84 -17.56
CA ALA A 117 1.85 -13.51 -16.46
C ALA A 117 0.37 -13.11 -16.31
N SER A 118 -0.18 -12.33 -17.24
CA SER A 118 -1.59 -11.92 -17.21
C SER A 118 -2.52 -12.97 -17.82
N GLY A 119 -3.77 -13.01 -17.36
CA GLY A 119 -4.82 -13.84 -17.95
C GLY A 119 -5.17 -13.42 -19.39
N SER A 120 -5.96 -14.25 -20.07
CA SER A 120 -6.45 -13.92 -21.42
C SER A 120 -7.23 -12.60 -21.43
N HIS A 121 -7.24 -11.90 -22.57
CA HIS A 121 -8.00 -10.65 -22.72
C HIS A 121 -9.48 -10.82 -22.34
N TYR A 122 -10.09 -11.96 -22.68
CA TYR A 122 -11.46 -12.29 -22.31
C TYR A 122 -11.64 -12.34 -20.78
N THR A 123 -10.79 -13.11 -20.09
CA THR A 123 -10.84 -13.22 -18.62
C THR A 123 -10.60 -11.88 -17.94
N LEU A 124 -9.61 -11.11 -18.42
CA LEU A 124 -9.27 -9.81 -17.87
C LEU A 124 -10.42 -8.81 -18.03
N THR A 125 -11.08 -8.82 -19.18
CA THR A 125 -12.26 -7.98 -19.45
C THR A 125 -13.41 -8.35 -18.51
N ALA A 126 -13.72 -9.64 -18.38
CA ALA A 126 -14.76 -10.10 -17.47
C ALA A 126 -14.47 -9.69 -16.01
N MET A 127 -13.24 -9.88 -15.53
CA MET A 127 -12.82 -9.49 -14.19
C MET A 127 -12.88 -7.96 -13.99
N SER A 128 -12.53 -7.16 -15.00
CA SER A 128 -12.65 -5.70 -14.88
C SER A 128 -14.09 -5.25 -14.64
N TYR A 129 -15.08 -5.89 -15.28
CA TYR A 129 -16.50 -5.60 -15.02
C TYR A 129 -16.91 -5.98 -13.60
N VAL A 130 -16.41 -7.11 -13.08
CA VAL A 130 -16.65 -7.50 -11.68
C VAL A 130 -16.02 -6.50 -10.71
N SER A 131 -14.80 -6.02 -10.99
CA SER A 131 -14.11 -5.02 -10.17
C SER A 131 -14.84 -3.67 -10.12
N LEU A 132 -15.68 -3.33 -11.11
CA LEU A 132 -16.53 -2.13 -11.04
C LEU A 132 -17.57 -2.20 -9.91
N MET A 133 -17.85 -3.39 -9.36
CA MET A 133 -18.75 -3.57 -8.20
C MET A 133 -18.07 -3.30 -6.85
N VAL A 134 -16.76 -3.04 -6.80
CA VAL A 134 -16.02 -2.74 -5.56
C VAL A 134 -16.64 -1.59 -4.73
N PRO A 135 -17.11 -0.47 -5.32
CA PRO A 135 -17.76 0.60 -4.57
C PRO A 135 -19.04 0.15 -3.84
N PHE A 136 -19.80 -0.81 -4.39
CA PHE A 136 -20.98 -1.36 -3.73
C PHE A 136 -20.60 -2.15 -2.48
N VAL A 137 -19.55 -2.96 -2.55
CA VAL A 137 -19.02 -3.71 -1.41
C VAL A 137 -18.51 -2.75 -0.33
N LEU A 138 -17.77 -1.70 -0.71
CA LEU A 138 -17.31 -0.67 0.23
C LEU A 138 -18.48 0.06 0.90
N GLY A 139 -19.56 0.36 0.15
CA GLY A 139 -20.78 0.94 0.69
C GLY A 139 -21.44 0.05 1.74
N TYR A 140 -21.52 -1.26 1.49
CA TYR A 140 -22.02 -2.22 2.46
C TYR A 140 -21.16 -2.27 3.72
N ILE A 141 -19.82 -2.36 3.58
CA ILE A 141 -18.89 -2.36 4.72
C ILE A 141 -19.10 -1.11 5.56
N TRP A 142 -19.23 0.06 4.93
CA TRP A 142 -19.47 1.32 5.63
C TRP A 142 -20.82 1.33 6.37
N LEU A 143 -21.89 0.82 5.76
CA LEU A 143 -23.20 0.69 6.41
C LEU A 143 -23.14 -0.21 7.65
N VAL A 144 -22.46 -1.36 7.53
CA VAL A 144 -22.28 -2.30 8.65
C VAL A 144 -21.46 -1.68 9.75
N TRP A 145 -20.30 -1.07 9.44
CA TRP A 145 -19.48 -0.35 10.42
C TRP A 145 -20.28 0.75 11.12
N ARG A 146 -21.06 1.54 10.38
CA ARG A 146 -21.93 2.56 10.97
C ARG A 146 -23.01 1.97 11.88
N SER A 147 -23.56 0.80 11.54
CA SER A 147 -24.54 0.13 12.39
C SER A 147 -23.93 -0.43 13.66
N MET A 148 -22.69 -0.93 13.60
CA MET A 148 -21.95 -1.43 14.75
C MET A 148 -21.53 -0.30 15.69
N ASP A 149 -21.01 0.81 15.15
CA ASP A 149 -20.57 1.97 15.95
C ASP A 149 -21.74 2.75 16.59
N ARG A 150 -22.99 2.45 16.22
CA ARG A 150 -24.17 3.13 16.75
C ARG A 150 -24.44 2.76 18.21
N GLU A 151 -24.31 1.48 18.55
CA GLU A 151 -24.47 0.97 19.91
C GLU A 151 -23.06 0.71 20.46
N LYS A 152 -22.62 1.51 21.43
CA LYS A 152 -21.34 1.26 22.09
C LYS A 152 -21.51 0.12 23.07
N ILE A 153 -20.73 -0.94 22.92
CA ILE A 153 -20.69 -2.06 23.87
C ILE A 153 -20.37 -1.49 25.25
N THR A 154 -21.31 -1.62 26.19
CA THR A 154 -21.09 -1.23 27.59
C THR A 154 -20.50 -2.39 28.37
N ILE A 155 -19.77 -2.07 29.44
CA ILE A 155 -19.13 -3.08 30.30
C ILE A 155 -20.21 -3.98 30.94
N GLU A 156 -21.39 -3.45 31.23
CA GLU A 156 -22.51 -4.23 31.78
C GLU A 156 -23.06 -5.26 30.78
N GLU A 157 -23.02 -4.98 29.47
CA GLU A 157 -23.47 -5.90 28.41
C GLU A 157 -22.50 -7.08 28.26
N ILE A 158 -21.20 -6.84 28.43
CA ILE A 158 -20.15 -7.88 28.41
C ILE A 158 -20.23 -8.77 29.67
N GLU A 159 -20.54 -8.20 30.83
CA GLU A 159 -20.67 -8.96 32.09
C GLU A 159 -21.99 -9.74 32.19
N ALA A 160 -23.06 -9.27 31.56
CA ALA A 160 -24.38 -9.91 31.59
C ALA A 160 -24.48 -11.16 30.68
N ASP A 161 -23.63 -11.28 29.66
CA ASP A 161 -23.71 -12.34 28.66
C ASP A 161 -22.54 -13.34 28.77
N SER A 162 -22.73 -14.40 29.56
CA SER A 162 -21.68 -15.38 29.88
C SER A 162 -21.33 -16.35 28.73
N HIS A 163 -21.96 -16.22 27.55
CA HIS A 163 -21.89 -17.24 26.49
C HIS A 163 -21.65 -16.74 25.06
N HIS A 164 -21.35 -15.46 24.85
CA HIS A 164 -21.03 -14.95 23.51
C HIS A 164 -19.55 -14.59 23.38
N TYR A 165 -18.79 -15.57 22.87
CA TYR A 165 -17.50 -15.37 22.19
C TYR A 165 -17.70 -15.55 20.69
#